data_AF-A0A6C0CH68-F1
#
_entry.id   AF-A0A6C0CH68-F1
#
_cell.length_a   1.000
_cell.length_b   1.000
_cell.length_c   1.000
_cell.angle_alpha   90.00
_cell.angle_beta   90.00
_cell.angle_gamma   90.00
#
_symmetry.space_group_name_H-M   'P 1'
#
loop_
_entity.id
_entity.type
_entity.pdbx_description
1 polymer ?
#
loop_
_entity_poly.entity_id
_entity_poly.type
_entity_poly.pdbx_seq_one_letter_code
_entity_poly.pdbx_strand_id
1 'polypeptide(L)'
;MSDMSETIDYKIILVDSSNANFTSSTSNYSFYVNLTEPLRDVYKIKIIYSALSIPAATLGDPTQITNLDSVFIDLNNYNRLTTVLTKSQGITTNISYFDSIVLDTNNINTTNKGMTTIYNDFNSSENIYVINPSISQLTRLNFNLYDKNNNIITTSLISRFVMKICVYYSNCKTSRA
;
A
#
# COMPACT_ATOMS: atom_id res chain seq x y z
N MET A 1 -30.78 -27.87 4.20
CA MET A 1 -29.53 -27.13 4.01
C MET A 1 -29.86 -25.66 4.23
N SER A 2 -29.62 -25.17 5.44
CA SER A 2 -29.83 -23.76 5.77
C SER A 2 -28.69 -22.95 5.16
N ASP A 3 -29.03 -22.00 4.30
CA ASP A 3 -28.12 -20.95 3.83
C ASP A 3 -27.47 -20.27 5.05
N MET A 4 -26.21 -20.60 5.32
CA MET A 4 -25.34 -19.68 6.05
C MET A 4 -25.10 -18.53 5.08
N SER A 5 -25.91 -17.48 5.16
CA SER A 5 -25.51 -16.19 4.59
C SER A 5 -24.23 -15.79 5.33
N GLU A 6 -23.06 -16.01 4.71
CA GLU A 6 -21.80 -15.50 5.23
C GLU A 6 -22.01 -14.00 5.47
N THR A 7 -22.02 -13.60 6.74
CA THR A 7 -22.17 -12.18 7.08
C THR A 7 -20.85 -11.53 6.76
N ILE A 8 -20.82 -10.90 5.58
CA ILE A 8 -19.67 -10.16 5.08
C ILE A 8 -19.58 -8.86 5.86
N ASP A 9 -18.56 -8.77 6.71
CA ASP A 9 -18.23 -7.54 7.42
C ASP A 9 -17.03 -6.85 6.77
N TYR A 10 -16.88 -5.56 7.02
CA TYR A 10 -15.71 -4.79 6.59
C TYR A 10 -15.23 -3.82 7.65
N LYS A 11 -13.93 -3.54 7.64
CA LYS A 11 -13.28 -2.53 8.50
C LYS A 11 -12.48 -1.57 7.63
N ILE A 12 -12.70 -0.28 7.84
CA ILE A 12 -11.88 0.77 7.24
C ILE A 12 -10.70 1.05 8.16
N ILE A 13 -9.50 0.95 7.62
CA ILE A 13 -8.25 1.16 8.34
C ILE A 13 -7.54 2.35 7.69
N LEU A 14 -7.23 3.36 8.51
CA LEU A 14 -6.37 4.46 8.11
C LEU A 14 -4.95 4.16 8.58
N VAL A 15 -4.04 4.05 7.63
CA VAL A 15 -2.61 3.86 7.83
C VAL A 15 -1.92 5.19 7.62
N ASP A 16 -1.06 5.58 8.56
CA ASP A 16 -0.25 6.79 8.48
C ASP A 16 1.16 6.45 8.93
N SER A 17 2.14 6.60 8.03
CA SER A 17 3.53 6.26 8.32
C SER A 17 4.13 7.11 9.43
N SER A 18 3.54 8.28 9.76
CA SER A 18 3.99 9.11 10.88
C SER A 18 3.74 8.46 12.26
N ASN A 19 2.81 7.51 12.34
CA ASN A 19 2.46 6.78 13.56
C ASN A 19 2.81 5.28 13.43
N ALA A 20 3.68 4.93 12.49
CA ALA A 20 4.04 3.54 12.20
C ALA A 20 5.33 3.10 12.89
N ASN A 21 5.52 1.78 12.96
CA ASN A 21 6.75 1.17 13.45
C ASN A 21 7.63 0.82 12.25
N PHE A 22 8.75 1.49 12.07
CA PHE A 22 9.70 1.18 11.01
C PHE A 22 10.54 -0.06 11.38
N THR A 23 10.74 -0.95 10.41
CA THR A 23 11.40 -2.26 10.62
C THR A 23 12.92 -2.17 10.65
N SER A 24 13.49 -1.07 10.15
CA SER A 24 14.93 -0.85 10.05
C SER A 24 15.31 0.53 10.56
N SER A 25 16.53 0.64 11.10
CA SER A 25 17.13 1.93 11.46
C SER A 25 17.64 2.73 10.25
N THR A 26 17.65 2.14 9.06
CA THR A 26 18.33 2.65 7.85
C THR A 26 17.48 3.61 7.01
N SER A 27 16.53 4.32 7.62
CA SER A 27 15.64 5.26 6.91
C SER A 27 14.90 4.65 5.71
N ASN A 28 14.66 3.33 5.67
CA ASN A 28 13.90 2.71 4.60
C ASN A 28 12.40 2.83 4.85
N TYR A 29 11.62 2.97 3.78
CA TYR A 29 10.16 2.91 3.80
C TYR A 29 9.66 1.47 3.93
N SER A 30 10.10 0.81 5.00
CA SER A 30 9.60 -0.48 5.47
C SER A 30 9.05 -0.29 6.87
N PHE A 31 7.74 -0.43 7.02
CA PHE A 31 7.08 -0.22 8.30
C PHE A 31 5.88 -1.13 8.46
N TYR A 32 5.37 -1.17 9.69
CA TYR A 32 4.13 -1.87 9.98
C TYR A 32 3.23 -1.08 10.93
N VAL A 33 1.94 -1.40 10.86
CA VAL A 33 0.92 -0.97 11.80
C VAL A 33 0.23 -2.20 12.38
N ASN A 34 0.12 -2.25 13.71
CA ASN A 34 -0.65 -3.28 14.39
C ASN A 34 -2.13 -2.89 14.35
N LEU A 35 -3.00 -3.88 14.14
CA LEU A 35 -4.42 -3.69 14.31
C LEU A 35 -4.76 -3.75 15.79
N THR A 36 -5.61 -2.85 16.26
CA THR A 36 -6.11 -2.86 17.65
C THR A 36 -6.82 -4.17 17.99
N GLU A 37 -7.49 -4.76 16.99
CA GLU A 37 -8.17 -6.04 17.08
C GLU A 37 -7.82 -6.88 15.86
N PRO A 38 -7.52 -8.17 16.02
CA PRO A 38 -7.27 -9.06 14.90
C PRO A 38 -8.55 -9.27 14.08
N LEU A 39 -8.42 -9.27 12.75
CA LEU A 39 -9.50 -9.63 11.83
C LEU A 39 -9.35 -11.09 11.43
N ARG A 40 -10.41 -11.87 11.52
CA ARG A 40 -10.40 -13.29 11.16
C ARG A 40 -10.97 -13.52 9.78
N ASP A 41 -10.46 -14.53 9.10
CA ASP A 41 -10.96 -14.95 7.78
C ASP A 41 -11.04 -13.77 6.80
N VAL A 42 -9.97 -12.97 6.73
CA VAL A 42 -9.86 -11.86 5.78
C VAL A 42 -9.69 -12.43 4.39
N TYR A 43 -10.65 -12.15 3.51
CA TYR A 43 -10.67 -12.69 2.16
C TYR A 43 -10.60 -11.60 1.08
N LYS A 44 -10.59 -10.32 1.46
CA LYS A 44 -10.46 -9.21 0.50
C LYS A 44 -9.89 -7.95 1.15
N ILE A 45 -9.01 -7.28 0.43
CA ILE A 45 -8.43 -5.98 0.81
C ILE A 45 -8.54 -5.04 -0.39
N LYS A 46 -9.12 -3.85 -0.18
CA LYS A 46 -9.27 -2.79 -1.19
C LYS A 46 -8.61 -1.50 -0.71
N ILE A 47 -7.71 -0.91 -1.51
CA ILE A 47 -7.27 0.48 -1.28
C ILE A 47 -8.41 1.40 -1.71
N ILE A 48 -8.78 2.32 -0.83
CA ILE A 48 -9.75 3.38 -1.12
C ILE A 48 -9.00 4.61 -1.65
N TYR A 49 -7.88 4.93 -1.00
CA TYR A 49 -7.18 6.19 -1.18
C TYR A 49 -5.74 6.08 -0.67
N SER A 50 -4.82 6.77 -1.32
CA SER A 50 -3.47 6.98 -0.78
C SER A 50 -2.96 8.41 -1.00
N ALA A 51 -2.00 8.80 -0.17
CA ALA A 51 -1.28 10.06 -0.27
C ALA A 51 0.20 9.86 0.03
N LEU A 52 1.05 10.54 -0.74
CA LEU A 52 2.49 10.62 -0.52
C LEU A 52 2.91 12.06 -0.35
N SER A 53 3.67 12.36 0.70
CA SER A 53 4.29 13.68 0.90
C SER A 53 5.77 13.60 0.56
N ILE A 54 6.18 14.29 -0.49
CA ILE A 54 7.53 14.26 -1.07
C ILE A 54 8.18 15.64 -0.86
N PRO A 55 9.43 15.72 -0.39
CA PRO A 55 10.13 17.00 -0.30
C PRO A 55 10.23 17.67 -1.67
N ALA A 56 9.97 18.97 -1.73
CA ALA A 56 9.98 19.73 -2.99
C ALA A 56 11.34 19.69 -3.70
N ALA A 57 12.43 19.53 -2.93
CA ALA A 57 13.78 19.37 -3.49
C ALA A 57 14.00 18.03 -4.21
N THR A 58 13.19 17.01 -3.91
CA THR A 58 13.27 15.67 -4.51
C THR A 58 12.38 15.54 -5.74
N LEU A 59 11.27 16.28 -5.78
CA LEU A 59 10.31 16.21 -6.87
C LEU A 59 10.82 16.97 -8.11
N GLY A 60 11.01 16.26 -9.23
CA GLY A 60 11.50 16.83 -10.48
C GLY A 60 13.01 16.68 -10.68
N ASP A 61 13.74 16.13 -9.71
CA ASP A 61 15.13 15.69 -9.91
C ASP A 61 15.13 14.38 -10.71
N PRO A 62 15.70 14.36 -11.93
CA PRO A 62 15.72 13.18 -12.79
C PRO A 62 16.46 11.98 -12.18
N THR A 63 17.30 12.22 -11.18
CA THR A 63 18.06 11.18 -10.47
C THR A 63 17.33 10.63 -9.24
N GLN A 64 16.23 11.26 -8.83
CA GLN A 64 15.45 10.87 -7.65
C GLN A 64 14.02 10.49 -8.03
N ILE A 65 13.11 11.48 -8.08
CA ILE A 65 11.69 11.29 -8.34
C ILE A 65 11.26 12.21 -9.48
N THR A 66 10.75 11.61 -10.55
CA THR A 66 10.20 12.34 -11.71
C THR A 66 8.68 12.22 -11.81
N ASN A 67 8.08 13.15 -12.55
CA ASN A 67 6.67 13.08 -12.89
C ASN A 67 6.35 11.74 -13.58
N LEU A 68 5.20 11.15 -13.22
CA LEU A 68 4.71 9.84 -13.69
C LEU A 68 5.54 8.63 -13.24
N ASP A 69 6.50 8.80 -12.33
CA ASP A 69 7.12 7.67 -11.66
C ASP A 69 6.07 6.90 -10.85
N SER A 70 6.22 5.57 -10.82
CA SER A 70 5.39 4.71 -9.97
C SER A 70 6.12 4.39 -8.67
N VAL A 71 5.41 4.52 -7.56
CA VAL A 71 5.79 3.96 -6.26
C VAL A 71 5.02 2.67 -6.08
N PHE A 72 5.72 1.54 -6.08
CA PHE A 72 5.12 0.23 -5.87
C PHE A 72 4.93 -0.05 -4.39
N ILE A 73 3.75 -0.50 -4.03
CA ILE A 73 3.37 -0.87 -2.67
C ILE A 73 3.39 -2.39 -2.57
N ASP A 74 4.20 -2.92 -1.66
CA ASP A 74 4.06 -4.27 -1.14
C ASP A 74 3.28 -4.21 0.18
N LEU A 75 2.25 -5.05 0.30
CA LEU A 75 1.38 -5.15 1.47
C LEU A 75 1.35 -6.60 1.94
N ASN A 76 2.01 -6.91 3.05
CA ASN A 76 2.07 -8.27 3.63
C ASN A 76 2.47 -9.36 2.62
N ASN A 77 3.13 -9.04 1.50
CA ASN A 77 3.36 -9.96 0.38
C ASN A 77 2.07 -10.51 -0.27
N TYR A 78 0.96 -9.77 -0.21
CA TYR A 78 -0.28 -10.08 -0.95
C TYR A 78 -0.23 -9.59 -2.40
N ASN A 79 0.96 -9.63 -3.00
CA ASN A 79 1.22 -9.08 -4.33
C ASN A 79 0.25 -9.66 -5.36
N ARG A 80 -0.39 -8.78 -6.13
CA ARG A 80 -1.48 -9.13 -7.05
C ARG A 80 -1.22 -8.67 -8.49
N LEU A 81 -0.35 -7.68 -8.66
CA LEU A 81 0.07 -7.15 -9.95
C LEU A 81 1.52 -7.56 -10.19
N THR A 82 1.85 -7.77 -11.45
CA THR A 82 3.24 -8.00 -11.89
C THR A 82 3.54 -7.07 -13.04
N THR A 83 4.72 -6.44 -13.02
CA THR A 83 5.25 -5.72 -14.17
C THR A 83 6.68 -6.15 -14.48
N VAL A 84 7.12 -5.89 -15.70
CA VAL A 84 8.48 -6.17 -16.15
C VAL A 84 9.28 -4.88 -16.06
N LEU A 85 10.36 -4.91 -15.28
CA LEU A 85 11.35 -3.84 -15.29
C LEU A 85 12.51 -4.21 -16.20
N THR A 86 12.85 -3.31 -17.11
CA THR A 86 14.07 -3.42 -17.93
C THR A 86 15.15 -2.56 -17.30
N LYS A 87 16.20 -3.19 -16.78
CA LYS A 87 17.37 -2.48 -16.23
C LYS A 87 18.26 -1.95 -17.35
N SER A 88 19.17 -1.04 -17.01
CA SER A 88 20.10 -0.37 -17.96
C SER A 88 20.96 -1.31 -18.81
N GLN A 89 21.10 -2.58 -18.42
CA GLN A 89 21.85 -3.61 -19.13
C GLN A 89 20.97 -4.52 -20.01
N GLY A 90 19.69 -4.18 -20.20
CA GLY A 90 18.72 -5.02 -20.93
C GLY A 90 18.23 -6.24 -20.13
N ILE A 91 18.68 -6.39 -18.88
CA ILE A 91 18.19 -7.43 -17.97
C ILE A 91 16.77 -7.09 -17.57
N THR A 92 15.84 -8.00 -17.87
CA THR A 92 14.45 -7.89 -17.43
C THR A 92 14.27 -8.59 -16.09
N THR A 93 13.47 -8.00 -15.21
CA THR A 93 13.10 -8.59 -13.92
C THR A 93 11.62 -8.38 -13.70
N ASN A 94 10.92 -9.45 -13.34
CA ASN A 94 9.53 -9.35 -12.91
C ASN A 94 9.49 -8.82 -11.49
N ILE A 95 8.68 -7.79 -11.27
CA ILE A 95 8.36 -7.29 -9.94
C ILE A 95 6.90 -7.57 -9.67
N SER A 96 6.61 -8.10 -8.50
CA SER A 96 5.25 -8.33 -8.03
C SER A 96 4.96 -7.37 -6.89
N TYR A 97 3.81 -6.70 -6.96
CA TYR A 97 3.42 -5.67 -6.01
C TYR A 97 1.90 -5.73 -5.75
N PHE A 98 1.47 -5.15 -4.64
CA PHE A 98 0.05 -5.09 -4.28
C PHE A 98 -0.67 -4.02 -5.11
N ASP A 99 -0.11 -2.81 -5.15
CA ASP A 99 -0.63 -1.73 -5.99
C ASP A 99 0.47 -0.70 -6.26
N SER A 100 0.20 0.27 -7.12
CA SER A 100 1.14 1.35 -7.40
C SER A 100 0.49 2.71 -7.29
N ILE A 101 1.24 3.68 -6.77
CA ILE A 101 0.87 5.08 -6.75
C ILE A 101 1.62 5.76 -7.88
N VAL A 102 0.90 6.43 -8.79
CA VAL A 102 1.52 7.22 -9.85
C VAL A 102 1.75 8.62 -9.32
N LEU A 103 2.99 9.09 -9.46
CA LEU A 103 3.41 10.43 -9.05
C LEU A 103 3.07 11.44 -10.14
N ASP A 104 1.77 11.70 -10.31
CA ASP A 104 1.30 12.71 -11.26
C ASP A 104 1.34 14.10 -10.62
N THR A 105 2.26 14.94 -11.11
CA THR A 105 2.43 16.32 -10.68
C THR A 105 1.23 17.22 -11.02
N ASN A 106 0.33 16.79 -11.91
CA ASN A 106 -0.94 17.50 -12.13
C ASN A 106 -1.94 17.29 -10.98
N ASN A 107 -1.74 16.27 -10.14
CA ASN A 107 -2.58 15.94 -8.98
C ASN A 107 -1.97 16.40 -7.65
N ILE A 108 -1.24 17.52 -7.67
CA ILE A 108 -0.66 18.16 -6.48
C ILE A 108 -1.73 19.00 -5.79
N ASN A 109 -2.02 18.70 -4.53
CA ASN A 109 -3.07 19.42 -3.79
C ASN A 109 -2.51 20.47 -2.83
N THR A 110 -1.28 20.30 -2.32
CA THR A 110 -0.65 21.31 -1.43
C THR A 110 0.87 21.31 -1.54
N THR A 111 1.42 22.53 -1.60
CA THR A 111 2.86 22.80 -1.38
C THR A 111 3.02 23.50 -0.03
N ASN A 112 2.87 22.77 1.07
CA ASN A 112 3.04 23.35 2.40
C ASN A 112 4.47 23.14 2.88
N LYS A 113 5.16 24.23 3.24
CA LYS A 113 6.48 24.20 3.90
C LYS A 113 7.55 23.36 3.16
N GLY A 114 7.62 23.47 1.83
CA GLY A 114 8.61 22.73 1.03
C GLY A 114 8.29 21.25 0.85
N MET A 115 7.04 20.84 1.07
CA MET A 115 6.55 19.48 0.82
C MET A 115 5.43 19.51 -0.22
N THR A 116 5.46 18.56 -1.14
CA THR A 116 4.41 18.33 -2.13
C THR A 116 3.65 17.06 -1.76
N THR A 117 2.33 17.15 -1.60
CA THR A 117 1.49 15.97 -1.39
C THR A 117 0.74 15.57 -2.66
N ILE A 118 0.94 14.32 -3.08
CA ILE A 118 0.28 13.70 -4.23
C ILE A 118 -0.78 12.74 -3.73
N TYR A 119 -1.98 12.85 -4.30
CA TYR A 119 -3.19 12.10 -3.92
C TYR A 119 -3.51 11.09 -5.02
N ASN A 120 -3.82 9.85 -4.64
CA ASN A 120 -4.29 8.83 -5.58
C ASN A 120 -5.62 8.27 -5.08
N ASP A 121 -6.67 8.44 -5.88
CA ASP A 121 -8.00 7.87 -5.61
C ASP A 121 -8.11 6.51 -6.30
N PHE A 122 -8.41 5.48 -5.50
CA PHE A 122 -8.58 4.11 -5.99
C PHE A 122 -10.05 3.73 -6.09
N ASN A 123 -10.98 4.61 -5.71
CA ASN A 123 -12.42 4.32 -5.73
C ASN A 123 -12.99 4.12 -7.12
N SER A 124 -12.43 4.80 -8.13
CA SER A 124 -12.82 4.66 -9.53
C SER A 124 -12.36 3.34 -10.16
N SER A 125 -11.40 2.65 -9.52
CA SER A 125 -10.94 1.34 -9.98
C SER A 125 -11.75 0.22 -9.30
N GLU A 126 -12.35 -0.65 -10.11
CA GLU A 126 -12.95 -1.91 -9.65
C GLU A 126 -11.89 -2.99 -9.40
N ASN A 127 -10.68 -2.60 -9.00
CA ASN A 127 -9.61 -3.54 -8.66
C ASN A 127 -10.00 -4.31 -7.38
N ILE A 128 -10.82 -5.33 -7.56
CA ILE A 128 -11.37 -6.19 -6.52
C ILE A 128 -10.43 -7.38 -6.39
N TYR A 129 -9.51 -7.30 -5.42
CA TYR A 129 -8.65 -8.41 -5.10
C TYR A 129 -9.24 -9.28 -3.99
N VAL A 130 -9.49 -10.55 -4.32
CA VAL A 130 -9.86 -11.59 -3.38
C VAL A 130 -8.59 -12.34 -2.99
N ILE A 131 -8.33 -12.41 -1.70
CA ILE A 131 -7.20 -13.15 -1.12
C ILE A 131 -7.58 -14.63 -1.06
N ASN A 132 -6.77 -15.48 -1.68
CA ASN A 132 -6.99 -16.91 -1.73
C ASN A 132 -5.68 -17.68 -1.46
N PRO A 133 -5.60 -18.49 -0.39
CA PRO A 133 -6.64 -18.73 0.62
C PRO A 133 -6.87 -17.52 1.53
N SER A 134 -8.04 -17.46 2.20
CA SER A 134 -8.32 -16.39 3.17
C SER A 134 -7.30 -16.38 4.31
N ILE A 135 -7.01 -15.20 4.84
CA ILE A 135 -6.10 -15.02 5.97
C ILE A 135 -6.88 -15.33 7.24
N SER A 136 -6.53 -16.44 7.89
CA SER A 136 -7.19 -16.89 9.12
C SER A 136 -7.18 -15.83 10.23
N GLN A 137 -6.07 -15.08 10.35
CA GLN A 137 -5.95 -14.01 11.33
C GLN A 137 -4.99 -12.92 10.87
N LEU A 138 -5.53 -11.74 10.57
CA LEU A 138 -4.78 -10.52 10.25
C LEU A 138 -4.63 -9.67 11.51
N THR A 139 -3.40 -9.53 12.01
CA THR A 139 -3.08 -8.73 13.21
C THR A 139 -2.26 -7.48 12.90
N ARG A 140 -1.67 -7.42 11.72
CA ARG A 140 -0.71 -6.39 11.31
C ARG A 140 -0.76 -6.19 9.80
N LEU A 141 -0.54 -4.95 9.39
CA LEU A 141 -0.26 -4.58 7.99
C LEU A 141 1.20 -4.13 7.91
N ASN A 142 1.99 -4.84 7.11
CA ASN A 142 3.37 -4.54 6.78
C ASN A 142 3.40 -3.91 5.39
N PHE A 143 4.13 -2.81 5.25
CA PHE A 143 4.27 -2.06 4.02
C PHE A 143 5.74 -1.92 3.66
N ASN A 144 6.05 -2.16 2.39
CA ASN A 144 7.32 -1.73 1.79
C ASN A 144 6.98 -0.89 0.55
N LEU A 145 7.67 0.24 0.38
CA LEU A 145 7.55 1.06 -0.82
C LEU A 145 8.80 0.91 -1.68
N TYR A 146 8.61 0.60 -2.97
CA TYR A 146 9.69 0.46 -3.93
C TYR A 146 9.60 1.51 -5.04
N ASP A 147 10.75 1.95 -5.52
CA ASP A 147 10.86 2.86 -6.66
C ASP A 147 10.68 2.13 -8.01
N LYS A 148 10.72 2.88 -9.11
CA LYS A 148 10.70 2.36 -10.48
C LYS A 148 11.83 1.39 -10.83
N ASN A 149 12.87 1.31 -10.00
CA ASN A 149 14.02 0.43 -10.17
C ASN A 149 13.98 -0.80 -9.24
N ASN A 150 12.88 -0.98 -8.50
CA ASN A 150 12.68 -2.02 -7.49
C ASN A 150 13.63 -1.92 -6.27
N ASN A 151 14.08 -0.72 -5.95
CA ASN A 151 14.81 -0.44 -4.71
C ASN A 151 13.83 0.07 -3.65
N ILE A 152 14.06 -0.29 -2.40
CA ILE A 152 13.25 0.25 -1.31
C ILE A 152 13.48 1.76 -1.22
N ILE A 153 12.38 2.52 -1.17
CA ILE A 153 12.44 3.98 -1.06
C ILE A 153 12.93 4.35 0.32
N THR A 154 13.67 5.46 0.45
CA THR A 154 14.07 6.01 1.74
C THR A 154 13.12 7.09 2.23
N THR A 155 13.07 7.30 3.54
CA THR A 155 12.27 8.34 4.20
C THR A 155 12.77 9.76 3.93
N SER A 156 13.88 9.91 3.20
CA SER A 156 14.33 11.20 2.68
C SER A 156 13.65 11.56 1.37
N LEU A 157 13.24 10.57 0.56
CA LEU A 157 12.60 10.78 -0.74
C LEU A 157 11.08 10.93 -0.61
N ILE A 158 10.48 10.12 0.26
CA ILE A 158 9.10 10.25 0.70
C ILE A 158 9.18 10.56 2.18
N SER A 159 8.42 11.50 2.71
CA SER A 159 8.45 11.86 4.14
C SER A 159 7.27 11.31 4.92
N ARG A 160 6.14 11.12 4.24
CA ARG A 160 4.91 10.60 4.83
C ARG A 160 4.11 9.85 3.77
N PHE A 161 3.58 8.71 4.16
CA PHE A 161 2.65 7.91 3.39
C PHE A 161 1.38 7.72 4.20
N VAL A 162 0.24 7.99 3.59
CA VAL A 162 -1.08 7.79 4.18
C VAL A 162 -1.87 6.90 3.24
N MET A 163 -2.58 5.91 3.80
CA MET A 163 -3.42 5.03 3.01
C MET A 163 -4.69 4.68 3.76
N LYS A 164 -5.83 4.76 3.07
CA LYS A 164 -7.12 4.29 3.56
C LYS A 164 -7.45 2.98 2.87
N ILE A 165 -7.63 1.91 3.65
CA ILE A 165 -7.85 0.56 3.18
C ILE A 165 -9.17 0.03 3.74
N CYS A 166 -9.93 -0.69 2.93
CA CYS A 166 -11.08 -1.47 3.34
C CYS A 166 -10.71 -2.95 3.39
N VAL A 167 -10.85 -3.58 4.55
CA VAL A 167 -10.58 -5.01 4.75
C VAL A 167 -11.90 -5.72 4.98
N TYR A 168 -12.20 -6.72 4.15
CA TYR A 168 -13.41 -7.54 4.23
C TYR A 168 -13.06 -8.88 4.86
N TYR A 169 -13.92 -9.31 5.77
CA TYR A 169 -13.63 -10.45 6.63
C TYR A 169 -14.91 -11.15 7.07
N SER A 170 -14.81 -12.43 7.38
CA SER A 170 -15.95 -13.23 7.82
C SER A 170 -15.97 -13.33 9.34
N ASN A 171 -17.06 -12.87 9.95
CA ASN A 171 -17.25 -12.91 11.40
C ASN A 171 -17.94 -14.19 11.88
N CYS A 172 -17.66 -15.33 11.22
CA CYS A 172 -18.30 -16.59 11.58
C CYS A 172 -17.82 -17.06 12.95
N LYS A 173 -18.60 -16.75 13.99
CA LYS A 173 -18.48 -17.39 15.29
C LYS A 173 -18.92 -18.84 15.12
N THR A 174 -17.99 -19.74 14.82
CA THR A 174 -18.23 -21.15 15.04
C THR A 174 -18.28 -21.39 16.55
N SER A 175 -19.47 -21.27 17.15
CA SER A 175 -19.70 -21.86 18.46
C SER A 175 -19.58 -23.37 18.29
N ARG A 176 -18.51 -23.98 18.81
CA ARG A 176 -18.50 -25.43 19.00
C ARG A 176 -19.63 -25.75 19.99
N ALA A 177 -20.67 -26.42 19.49
CA ALA A 177 -21.64 -27.12 20.32
C ALA A 177 -21.03 -28.44 20.82
#